data_AF-A0A2V3J1J6-F1
#
_entry.id   AF-A0A2V3J1J6-F1
#
_cell.length_a   1.000
_cell.length_b   1.000
_cell.length_c   1.000
_cell.angle_alpha   90.00
_cell.angle_beta   90.00
_cell.angle_gamma   90.00
#
_symmetry.space_group_name_H-M   'P 1'
#
loop_
_entity.id
_entity.type
_entity.pdbx_description
1 polymer ?
#
loop_
_entity_poly.entity_id
_entity_poly.type
_entity_poly.pdbx_seq_one_letter_code
_entity_poly.pdbx_strand_id
1 'polypeptide(L)'
;MFAFVSPLTALTRRPLQPPLRQSLTRTTFVGRALLAAAVIATPLTIVRGESSQAPTPSTTMTLSDLATLKDIDGNPVSPDAFAGKVVFAMNVASACGYTQSGYALFKKLTDKYSPNDFVAVAIPCNSFGFQESGSSEQIKSFALARADKLLIMERSDVNGAKQHPIVQLAKSKFPGKISWNFDGRYVFDRKGHPIARFGNSASDAEIEATIDSAL
;
A
#
# COMPACT_ATOMS: atom_id res chain seq x y z
N MET A 1 -11.71 65.97 -7.77
CA MET A 1 -12.47 66.52 -6.63
C MET A 1 -12.72 65.37 -5.67
N PHE A 2 -12.09 65.46 -4.49
CA PHE A 2 -12.16 64.63 -3.28
C PHE A 2 -11.76 63.13 -3.32
N ALA A 3 -10.69 62.89 -2.57
CA ALA A 3 -10.15 61.63 -2.11
C ALA A 3 -10.96 61.06 -0.93
N PHE A 4 -10.92 59.74 -0.74
CA PHE A 4 -11.01 59.14 0.60
C PHE A 4 -10.05 57.96 0.70
N VAL A 5 -9.03 58.15 1.53
CA VAL A 5 -8.09 57.15 2.03
C VAL A 5 -8.61 56.73 3.41
N SER A 6 -8.75 55.43 3.68
CA SER A 6 -8.99 54.91 5.02
C SER A 6 -7.83 53.97 5.41
N PRO A 7 -7.19 54.16 6.58
CA PRO A 7 -6.02 53.39 6.99
C PRO A 7 -6.34 52.17 7.87
N LEU A 8 -5.31 51.32 7.95
CA LEU A 8 -5.10 50.08 8.69
C LEU A 8 -5.69 50.02 10.12
N THR A 9 -6.15 48.81 10.49
CA THR A 9 -6.14 48.34 11.88
C THR A 9 -5.25 47.12 12.01
N ALA A 10 -4.09 47.30 12.64
CA ALA A 10 -3.15 46.25 13.00
C ALA A 10 -3.66 45.48 14.24
N LEU A 11 -3.92 44.19 14.10
CA LEU A 11 -4.19 43.29 15.22
C LEU A 11 -2.86 42.72 15.74
N THR A 12 -2.53 43.09 16.97
CA THR A 12 -1.33 42.73 17.70
C THR A 12 -1.35 41.26 18.12
N ARG A 13 -0.24 40.55 17.86
CA ARG A 13 -0.02 39.18 18.31
C ARG A 13 0.28 39.17 19.82
N ARG A 14 -0.48 38.39 20.60
CA ARG A 14 -0.12 38.06 22.00
C ARG A 14 0.75 36.79 22.02
N PRO A 15 1.92 36.80 22.69
CA PRO A 15 2.65 35.57 23.00
C PRO A 15 2.04 34.93 24.25
N LEU A 16 1.63 33.67 24.15
CA LEU A 16 1.23 32.84 25.29
C LEU A 16 2.41 31.96 25.72
N GLN A 17 2.79 32.11 26.98
CA GLN A 17 3.91 31.45 27.66
C GLN A 17 3.67 29.93 27.86
N PRO A 18 4.74 29.12 27.96
CA PRO A 18 4.63 27.71 28.33
C PRO A 18 4.49 27.52 29.85
N PRO A 19 3.73 26.51 30.33
CA PRO A 19 3.70 26.18 31.74
C PRO A 19 4.90 25.31 32.19
N LEU A 20 5.14 25.41 33.49
CA LEU A 20 6.35 25.10 34.26
C LEU A 20 6.65 23.61 34.46
N ARG A 21 7.95 23.36 34.66
CA ARG A 21 8.58 22.12 35.15
C ARG A 21 8.47 22.04 36.68
N GLN A 22 8.05 20.91 37.25
CA GLN A 22 8.26 20.52 38.66
C GLN A 22 8.52 19.00 38.67
N SER A 23 9.75 18.53 38.90
CA SER A 23 10.50 18.29 40.15
C SER A 23 10.22 16.92 40.79
N LEU A 24 11.35 16.25 41.07
CA LEU A 24 11.58 14.92 41.66
C LEU A 24 10.92 14.73 43.02
N THR A 25 10.50 13.50 43.34
CA THR A 25 10.83 12.87 44.63
C THR A 25 11.05 11.36 44.48
N ARG A 26 12.11 10.93 45.16
CA ARG A 26 12.69 9.59 45.22
C ARG A 26 12.34 9.06 46.60
N THR A 27 11.67 7.91 46.71
CA THR A 27 11.51 7.25 48.02
C THR A 27 11.80 5.76 47.89
N THR A 28 12.97 5.39 48.41
CA THR A 28 13.42 4.05 48.74
C THR A 28 12.62 3.48 49.92
N PHE A 29 12.26 2.20 49.88
CA PHE A 29 11.94 1.44 51.09
C PHE A 29 12.88 0.23 51.20
N VAL A 30 13.52 0.12 52.36
CA VAL A 30 14.50 -0.89 52.78
C VAL A 30 13.86 -1.68 53.91
N GLY A 31 14.10 -3.00 53.97
CA GLY A 31 13.89 -3.84 55.17
C GLY A 31 13.17 -5.15 54.84
N ARG A 32 13.88 -6.27 54.57
CA ARG A 32 14.58 -7.23 55.46
C ARG A 32 13.63 -8.13 56.29
N ALA A 33 13.75 -9.44 56.05
CA ALA A 33 13.93 -10.57 57.00
C ALA A 33 13.22 -11.83 56.45
N LEU A 34 13.91 -12.88 55.99
CA LEU A 34 14.68 -13.95 56.67
C LEU A 34 13.84 -15.17 57.09
N LEU A 35 14.43 -16.36 56.89
CA LEU A 35 14.01 -17.76 57.18
C LEU A 35 13.13 -18.44 56.11
N ALA A 36 13.31 -19.71 55.71
CA ALA A 36 14.09 -20.84 56.23
C ALA A 36 14.44 -21.85 55.10
N ALA A 37 15.33 -22.78 55.43
CA ALA A 37 15.92 -23.83 54.59
C ALA A 37 14.96 -24.95 54.15
N ALA A 38 15.26 -25.60 53.02
CA ALA A 38 15.21 -27.05 52.86
C ALA A 38 15.92 -27.47 51.55
N VAL A 39 16.98 -28.26 51.68
CA VAL A 39 17.64 -28.98 50.58
C VAL A 39 16.88 -30.27 50.34
N ILE A 40 16.35 -30.48 49.14
CA ILE A 40 16.01 -31.82 48.64
C ILE A 40 16.49 -31.90 47.19
N ALA A 41 17.53 -32.71 46.99
CA ALA A 41 18.03 -33.09 45.68
C ALA A 41 16.99 -33.97 44.98
N THR A 42 16.61 -33.61 43.76
CA THR A 42 15.86 -34.48 42.85
C THR A 42 16.64 -34.68 41.56
N PRO A 43 16.61 -35.90 40.98
CA PRO A 43 17.52 -36.30 39.93
C PRO A 43 17.25 -35.58 38.61
N LEU A 44 18.36 -35.26 37.95
CA LEU A 44 18.48 -34.78 36.58
C LEU A 44 17.67 -35.67 35.62
N THR A 45 16.49 -35.20 35.21
CA THR A 45 15.73 -35.86 34.15
C THR A 45 16.26 -35.35 32.82
N ILE A 46 16.95 -36.23 32.09
CA ILE A 46 17.37 -35.97 30.71
C ILE A 46 16.08 -35.81 29.88
N VAL A 47 15.76 -34.57 29.51
CA VAL A 47 14.74 -34.27 28.50
C VAL A 47 15.23 -34.84 27.18
N ARG A 48 14.61 -35.94 26.77
CA ARG A 48 14.81 -36.58 25.47
C ARG A 48 14.29 -35.61 24.40
N GLY A 49 15.14 -35.31 23.42
CA GLY A 49 14.87 -34.30 22.40
C GLY A 49 13.54 -34.50 21.68
N GLU A 50 12.71 -33.45 21.71
CA GLU A 50 11.62 -33.31 20.76
C GLU A 50 12.22 -32.80 19.46
N SER A 51 12.12 -33.67 18.45
CA SER A 51 12.34 -33.44 17.02
C SER A 51 12.26 -31.97 16.60
N SER A 52 13.39 -31.41 16.17
CA SER A 52 13.42 -30.23 15.30
C SER A 52 12.73 -30.59 13.99
N GLN A 53 11.41 -30.38 13.94
CA GLN A 53 10.70 -30.26 12.69
C GLN A 53 11.17 -28.95 12.08
N ALA A 54 12.02 -29.06 11.04
CA ALA A 54 12.41 -27.92 10.23
C ALA A 54 11.15 -27.15 9.84
N PRO A 55 11.13 -25.80 9.92
CA PRO A 55 9.99 -25.03 9.49
C PRO A 55 9.74 -25.37 8.02
N THR A 56 8.61 -26.02 7.74
CA THR A 56 8.09 -26.11 6.37
C THR A 56 8.00 -24.69 5.83
N PRO A 57 8.47 -24.42 4.59
CA PRO A 57 8.33 -23.10 4.02
C PRO A 57 6.83 -22.79 3.95
N SER A 58 6.40 -21.83 4.75
CA SER A 58 5.08 -21.24 4.65
C SER A 58 4.99 -20.58 3.27
N THR A 59 4.36 -21.28 2.32
CA THR A 59 4.14 -20.79 0.96
C THR A 59 3.44 -19.44 1.04
N THR A 60 4.20 -18.37 0.82
CA THR A 60 3.68 -17.01 0.79
C THR A 60 2.89 -16.86 -0.50
N MET A 61 1.63 -16.46 -0.41
CA MET A 61 0.79 -16.25 -1.61
C MET A 61 1.41 -15.23 -2.55
N THR A 62 1.26 -15.47 -3.85
CA THR A 62 1.75 -14.64 -4.95
C THR A 62 0.61 -14.20 -5.86
N LEU A 63 0.87 -13.27 -6.79
CA LEU A 63 -0.10 -12.85 -7.79
C LEU A 63 -0.64 -14.01 -8.63
N SER A 64 0.20 -15.00 -8.95
CA SER A 64 -0.20 -16.15 -9.78
C SER A 64 -1.09 -17.15 -9.03
N ASP A 65 -1.16 -17.08 -7.69
CA ASP A 65 -2.04 -17.93 -6.87
C ASP A 65 -3.48 -17.38 -6.77
N LEU A 66 -3.75 -16.20 -7.33
CA LEU A 66 -5.06 -15.53 -7.24
C LEU A 66 -6.06 -16.14 -8.25
N ALA A 67 -6.83 -17.13 -7.81
CA ALA A 67 -7.72 -17.94 -8.66
C ALA A 67 -8.99 -17.24 -9.20
N THR A 68 -9.25 -15.97 -8.87
CA THR A 68 -10.54 -15.30 -9.14
C THR A 68 -10.43 -13.91 -9.72
N LEU A 69 -9.34 -13.61 -10.41
CA LEU A 69 -9.16 -12.32 -11.06
C LEU A 69 -9.97 -12.24 -12.35
N LYS A 70 -10.65 -11.10 -12.55
CA LYS A 70 -11.38 -10.80 -13.78
C LYS A 70 -10.92 -9.49 -14.39
N ASP A 71 -10.84 -9.46 -15.70
CA ASP A 71 -10.61 -8.24 -16.46
C ASP A 71 -11.89 -7.37 -16.51
N ILE A 72 -11.77 -6.19 -17.11
CA ILE A 72 -12.87 -5.23 -17.25
C ILE A 72 -14.06 -5.77 -18.05
N ASP A 73 -13.84 -6.77 -18.91
CA ASP A 73 -14.88 -7.43 -19.70
C ASP A 73 -15.51 -8.63 -18.94
N GLY A 74 -15.02 -8.93 -17.74
CA GLY A 74 -15.49 -10.03 -16.90
C GLY A 74 -14.85 -11.38 -17.20
N ASN A 75 -13.85 -11.44 -18.09
CA ASN A 75 -13.15 -12.67 -18.40
C ASN A 75 -12.15 -13.02 -17.29
N PRO A 76 -11.91 -14.32 -17.02
CA PRO A 76 -10.85 -14.74 -16.10
C PRO A 76 -9.47 -14.27 -16.59
N VAL A 77 -8.67 -13.71 -15.69
CA VAL A 77 -7.27 -13.37 -15.97
C VAL A 77 -6.38 -14.59 -15.71
N SER A 78 -5.62 -15.01 -16.72
CA SER A 78 -4.67 -16.12 -16.58
C SER A 78 -3.54 -15.76 -15.60
N PRO A 79 -3.10 -16.68 -14.72
CA PRO A 79 -1.89 -16.51 -13.91
C PRO A 79 -0.64 -16.17 -14.73
N ASP A 80 -0.58 -16.61 -15.99
CA ASP A 80 0.52 -16.33 -16.92
C ASP A 80 0.65 -14.85 -17.28
N ALA A 81 -0.40 -14.05 -17.03
CA ALA A 81 -0.32 -12.60 -17.17
C ALA A 81 0.75 -12.00 -16.25
N PHE A 82 1.07 -12.65 -15.12
CA PHE A 82 2.01 -12.15 -14.12
C PHE A 82 3.32 -12.96 -14.03
N ALA A 83 3.31 -14.20 -14.52
CA ALA A 83 4.43 -15.12 -14.35
C ALA A 83 5.74 -14.57 -14.95
N GLY A 84 6.77 -14.42 -14.10
CA GLY A 84 8.09 -13.95 -14.52
C GLY A 84 8.19 -12.45 -14.79
N LYS A 85 7.14 -11.67 -14.49
CA LYS A 85 7.03 -10.24 -14.80
C LYS A 85 6.99 -9.39 -13.55
N VAL A 86 7.59 -8.21 -13.62
CA VAL A 86 7.36 -7.15 -12.63
C VAL A 86 5.99 -6.54 -12.89
N VAL A 87 5.22 -6.33 -11.83
CA VAL A 87 3.84 -5.82 -11.96
C VAL A 87 3.72 -4.49 -11.24
N PHE A 88 3.23 -3.46 -11.92
CA PHE A 88 2.80 -2.21 -11.30
C PHE A 88 1.28 -2.14 -11.29
N ALA A 89 0.66 -2.06 -10.10
CA ALA A 89 -0.79 -1.98 -9.94
C ALA A 89 -1.22 -0.67 -9.27
N MET A 90 -2.27 -0.03 -9.79
CA MET A 90 -2.79 1.23 -9.25
C MET A 90 -4.31 1.29 -9.32
N ASN A 91 -4.96 1.80 -8.27
CA ASN A 91 -6.39 2.11 -8.31
C ASN A 91 -6.67 3.39 -9.09
N VAL A 92 -7.65 3.37 -9.99
CA VAL A 92 -7.91 4.47 -10.93
C VAL A 92 -9.35 4.98 -10.86
N ALA A 93 -9.54 6.18 -11.41
CA ALA A 93 -10.82 6.81 -11.67
C ALA A 93 -10.75 7.66 -12.95
N SER A 94 -11.84 7.76 -13.71
CA SER A 94 -11.92 8.55 -14.95
C SER A 94 -12.18 10.04 -14.72
N ALA A 95 -12.84 10.41 -13.61
CA ALA A 95 -13.25 11.78 -13.32
C ALA A 95 -12.53 12.41 -12.11
N CYS A 96 -11.26 12.05 -11.89
CA CYS A 96 -10.45 12.56 -10.78
C CYS A 96 -9.46 13.63 -11.22
N GLY A 97 -9.09 14.56 -10.32
CA GLY A 97 -8.03 15.54 -10.58
C GLY A 97 -6.65 14.91 -10.84
N TYR A 98 -6.42 13.68 -10.39
CA TYR A 98 -5.18 12.92 -10.64
C TYR A 98 -5.24 12.02 -11.88
N THR A 99 -6.37 12.00 -12.61
CA THR A 99 -6.53 11.11 -13.76
C THR A 99 -5.48 11.36 -14.83
N GLN A 100 -5.19 12.63 -15.14
CA GLN A 100 -4.18 12.95 -16.16
C GLN A 100 -2.79 12.44 -15.78
N SER A 101 -2.31 12.72 -14.55
CA SER A 101 -0.98 12.30 -14.11
C SER A 101 -0.88 10.79 -13.90
N GLY A 102 -1.91 10.16 -13.33
CA GLY A 102 -1.93 8.71 -13.11
C GLY A 102 -1.85 7.92 -14.41
N TYR A 103 -2.64 8.28 -15.43
CA TYR A 103 -2.54 7.62 -16.74
C TYR A 103 -1.27 7.99 -17.51
N ALA A 104 -0.71 9.19 -17.31
CA ALA A 104 0.60 9.54 -17.88
C ALA A 104 1.73 8.65 -17.31
N LEU A 105 1.71 8.37 -16.01
CA LEU A 105 2.63 7.42 -15.39
C LEU A 105 2.48 6.02 -16.01
N PHE A 106 1.24 5.53 -16.16
CA PHE A 106 1.02 4.25 -16.83
C PHE A 106 1.62 4.21 -18.24
N LYS A 107 1.31 5.22 -19.06
CA LYS A 107 1.84 5.32 -20.42
C LYS A 107 3.36 5.28 -20.43
N LYS A 108 3.99 6.07 -19.55
CA LYS A 108 5.45 6.13 -19.40
C LYS A 108 6.04 4.75 -19.08
N LEU A 109 5.47 4.04 -18.11
CA LEU A 109 5.95 2.71 -17.72
C LEU A 109 5.76 1.68 -18.86
N THR A 110 4.61 1.68 -19.52
CA THR A 110 4.33 0.75 -20.63
C THR A 110 5.09 1.08 -21.92
N ASP A 111 5.56 2.31 -22.08
CA ASP A 111 6.45 2.71 -23.17
C ASP A 111 7.90 2.32 -22.86
N LYS A 112 8.33 2.42 -21.59
CA LYS A 112 9.70 2.11 -21.14
C LYS A 112 9.97 0.60 -21.07
N TYR A 113 9.02 -0.18 -20.55
CA TYR A 113 9.25 -1.59 -20.24
C TYR A 113 8.60 -2.54 -21.23
N SER A 114 9.32 -3.64 -21.53
CA SER A 114 8.84 -4.69 -22.43
C SER A 114 7.64 -5.42 -21.84
N PRO A 115 6.59 -5.73 -22.64
CA PRO A 115 5.46 -6.54 -22.17
C PRO A 115 5.84 -7.97 -21.80
N ASN A 116 7.05 -8.44 -22.15
CA ASN A 116 7.56 -9.75 -21.74
C ASN A 116 8.05 -9.76 -20.29
N ASP A 117 8.47 -8.61 -19.75
CA ASP A 117 9.08 -8.50 -18.42
C ASP A 117 8.25 -7.65 -17.45
N PHE A 118 7.26 -6.90 -17.97
CA PHE A 118 6.49 -5.94 -17.19
C PHE A 118 5.00 -5.95 -17.54
N VAL A 119 4.15 -5.73 -16.54
CA VAL A 119 2.70 -5.51 -16.70
C VAL A 119 2.21 -4.35 -15.86
N ALA A 120 1.46 -3.44 -16.49
CA ALA A 120 0.73 -2.38 -15.84
C ALA A 120 -0.74 -2.78 -15.61
N VAL A 121 -1.19 -2.76 -14.36
CA VAL A 121 -2.52 -3.17 -13.93
C VAL A 121 -3.32 -1.97 -13.42
N ALA A 122 -4.41 -1.64 -14.09
CA ALA A 122 -5.36 -0.63 -13.65
C ALA A 122 -6.53 -1.29 -12.92
N ILE A 123 -6.88 -0.79 -11.73
CA ILE A 123 -8.00 -1.28 -10.91
C ILE A 123 -9.03 -0.15 -10.76
N PRO A 124 -10.04 -0.06 -11.64
CA PRO A 124 -11.08 0.96 -11.54
C PRO A 124 -11.83 0.88 -10.21
N CYS A 125 -12.02 2.01 -9.53
CA CYS A 125 -12.67 2.07 -8.22
C CYS A 125 -13.63 3.25 -8.10
N ASN A 126 -14.90 2.98 -7.78
CA ASN A 126 -15.93 4.02 -7.67
C ASN A 126 -16.15 4.54 -6.24
N SER A 127 -15.37 4.08 -5.28
CA SER A 127 -15.61 4.31 -3.84
C SER A 127 -15.05 5.66 -3.34
N PHE A 128 -14.47 6.46 -4.25
CA PHE A 128 -13.92 7.79 -3.96
C PHE A 128 -14.61 8.85 -4.83
N GLY A 129 -15.58 9.56 -4.25
CA GLY A 129 -16.33 10.62 -4.92
C GLY A 129 -17.14 10.18 -6.15
N PHE A 130 -17.41 8.88 -6.31
CA PHE A 130 -18.11 8.31 -7.46
C PHE A 130 -17.49 8.68 -8.83
N GLN A 131 -16.15 8.82 -8.85
CA GLN A 131 -15.39 9.29 -10.01
C GLN A 131 -15.12 8.20 -11.08
N GLU A 132 -15.70 7.00 -10.93
CA GLU A 132 -15.58 5.85 -11.84
C GLU A 132 -16.96 5.21 -12.08
N SER A 133 -17.93 6.05 -12.46
CA SER A 133 -19.35 5.68 -12.60
C SER A 133 -19.76 5.20 -14.00
N GLY A 134 -18.83 5.18 -14.97
CA GLY A 134 -19.10 4.67 -16.32
C GLY A 134 -19.32 3.16 -16.36
N SER A 135 -19.82 2.67 -17.51
CA SER A 135 -19.87 1.23 -17.79
C SER A 135 -18.46 0.65 -17.97
N SER A 136 -18.33 -0.68 -17.92
CA SER A 136 -17.06 -1.37 -18.18
C SER A 136 -16.45 -0.97 -19.53
N GLU A 137 -17.28 -0.86 -20.57
CA GLU A 137 -16.84 -0.48 -21.92
C GLU A 137 -16.36 0.98 -21.97
N GLN A 138 -17.06 1.88 -21.27
CA GLN A 138 -16.66 3.30 -21.17
C GLN A 138 -15.35 3.45 -20.41
N ILE A 139 -15.19 2.76 -19.29
CA ILE A 139 -13.97 2.76 -18.48
C ILE A 139 -12.80 2.19 -19.29
N LYS A 140 -13.00 1.06 -19.97
CA LYS A 140 -12.00 0.42 -20.82
C LYS A 140 -11.54 1.36 -21.94
N SER A 141 -12.49 1.93 -22.69
CA SER A 141 -12.20 2.87 -23.77
C SER A 141 -11.45 4.10 -23.25
N PHE A 142 -11.88 4.65 -22.11
CA PHE A 142 -11.24 5.80 -21.48
C PHE A 142 -9.77 5.53 -21.10
N ALA A 143 -9.52 4.37 -20.49
CA ALA A 143 -8.20 3.95 -20.04
C ALA A 143 -7.25 3.69 -21.22
N LEU A 144 -7.69 2.89 -22.19
CA LEU A 144 -6.89 2.50 -23.35
C LEU A 144 -6.58 3.67 -24.29
N ALA A 145 -7.44 4.70 -24.34
CA ALA A 145 -7.15 5.94 -25.06
C ALA A 145 -5.98 6.74 -24.46
N ARG A 146 -5.55 6.45 -23.22
CA ARG A 146 -4.47 7.16 -22.51
C ARG A 146 -3.23 6.31 -22.32
N ALA A 147 -3.39 5.01 -22.11
CA ALA A 147 -2.32 4.02 -22.08
C ALA A 147 -2.85 2.70 -22.67
N ASP A 148 -2.32 2.34 -23.82
CA ASP A 148 -2.85 1.29 -24.71
C ASP A 148 -2.47 -0.14 -24.29
N LYS A 149 -1.52 -0.30 -23.36
CA LYS A 149 -0.96 -1.60 -22.92
C LYS A 149 -1.29 -1.92 -21.46
N LEU A 150 -2.52 -1.62 -21.05
CA LEU A 150 -3.00 -1.88 -19.69
C LEU A 150 -3.72 -3.23 -19.59
N LEU A 151 -3.45 -3.96 -18.50
CA LEU A 151 -4.39 -4.95 -17.97
C LEU A 151 -5.39 -4.22 -17.07
N ILE A 152 -6.62 -4.07 -17.54
CA ILE A 152 -7.68 -3.37 -16.80
C ILE A 152 -8.53 -4.43 -16.11
N MET A 153 -8.59 -4.36 -14.78
CA MET A 153 -9.38 -5.27 -13.95
C MET A 153 -10.85 -4.86 -13.93
N GLU A 154 -11.74 -5.76 -13.50
CA GLU A 154 -13.12 -5.41 -13.20
C GLU A 154 -13.20 -4.29 -12.14
N ARG A 155 -14.17 -3.40 -12.28
CA ARG A 155 -14.37 -2.30 -11.33
C ARG A 155 -14.66 -2.86 -9.93
N SER A 156 -13.80 -2.53 -8.97
CA SER A 156 -13.76 -3.18 -7.67
C SER A 156 -13.57 -2.21 -6.51
N ASP A 157 -13.95 -2.63 -5.31
CA ASP A 157 -13.53 -1.96 -4.08
C ASP A 157 -12.03 -2.16 -3.87
N VAL A 158 -11.37 -1.17 -3.28
CA VAL A 158 -9.94 -1.28 -2.90
C VAL A 158 -9.72 -1.20 -1.40
N ASN A 159 -10.81 -1.10 -0.63
CA ASN A 159 -10.84 -1.13 0.83
C ASN A 159 -12.00 -2.01 1.30
N GLY A 160 -11.96 -2.45 2.56
CA GLY A 160 -13.01 -3.27 3.15
C GLY A 160 -12.88 -4.76 2.82
N ALA A 161 -13.86 -5.54 3.29
CA ALA A 161 -13.82 -7.01 3.23
C ALA A 161 -13.90 -7.58 1.80
N LYS A 162 -14.42 -6.79 0.85
CA LYS A 162 -14.57 -7.18 -0.57
C LYS A 162 -13.54 -6.48 -1.47
N GLN A 163 -12.45 -5.98 -0.91
CA GLN A 163 -11.42 -5.32 -1.71
C GLN A 163 -10.80 -6.29 -2.73
N HIS A 164 -10.38 -5.75 -3.88
CA HIS A 164 -9.81 -6.52 -4.98
C HIS A 164 -8.64 -7.41 -4.52
N PRO A 165 -8.53 -8.68 -4.98
CA PRO A 165 -7.53 -9.62 -4.48
C PRO A 165 -6.07 -9.15 -4.63
N ILE A 166 -5.73 -8.47 -5.73
CA ILE A 166 -4.39 -7.85 -5.91
C ILE A 166 -4.09 -6.83 -4.80
N VAL A 167 -5.08 -6.00 -4.45
CA VAL A 167 -4.93 -4.99 -3.40
C VAL A 167 -4.87 -5.65 -2.02
N GLN A 168 -5.63 -6.72 -1.80
CA GLN A 168 -5.57 -7.51 -0.58
C GLN A 168 -4.19 -8.13 -0.38
N LEU A 169 -3.64 -8.76 -1.42
CA LEU A 169 -2.29 -9.32 -1.40
C LEU A 169 -1.26 -8.23 -1.09
N ALA A 170 -1.32 -7.08 -1.77
CA ALA A 170 -0.39 -5.99 -1.50
C ALA A 170 -0.46 -5.47 -0.06
N LYS A 171 -1.67 -5.30 0.48
CA LYS A 171 -1.90 -4.83 1.85
C LYS A 171 -1.50 -5.84 2.92
N SER A 172 -1.36 -7.12 2.58
CA SER A 172 -0.84 -8.13 3.53
C SER A 172 0.60 -7.81 3.95
N LYS A 173 1.39 -7.19 3.06
CA LYS A 173 2.77 -6.74 3.34
C LYS A 173 2.86 -5.23 3.59
N PHE A 174 2.05 -4.43 2.90
CA PHE A 174 2.03 -2.97 3.01
C PHE A 174 0.69 -2.48 3.55
N PRO A 175 0.43 -2.67 4.86
CA PRO A 175 -0.86 -2.34 5.46
C PRO A 175 -1.17 -0.85 5.34
N GLY A 176 -2.46 -0.53 5.44
CA GLY A 176 -2.96 0.84 5.42
C GLY A 176 -4.10 1.04 4.43
N LYS A 177 -5.03 1.93 4.79
CA LYS A 177 -6.17 2.29 3.96
C LYS A 177 -5.68 3.04 2.70
N ILE A 178 -6.34 2.81 1.57
CA ILE A 178 -6.20 3.68 0.38
C ILE A 178 -7.17 4.83 0.57
N SER A 179 -6.67 6.06 0.59
CA SER A 179 -7.47 7.22 0.98
C SER A 179 -8.12 7.94 -0.19
N TRP A 180 -7.62 7.71 -1.42
CA TRP A 180 -8.12 8.37 -2.63
C TRP A 180 -7.87 7.57 -3.91
N ASN A 181 -8.36 8.09 -5.03
CA ASN A 181 -7.98 7.64 -6.37
C ASN A 181 -6.47 7.85 -6.58
N PHE A 182 -5.81 6.91 -7.26
CA PHE A 182 -4.38 6.92 -7.59
C PHE A 182 -3.40 6.81 -6.40
N ASP A 183 -3.90 6.62 -5.16
CA ASP A 183 -3.10 6.52 -3.93
C ASP A 183 -2.54 5.11 -3.67
N GLY A 184 -3.27 4.07 -4.07
CA GLY A 184 -2.83 2.67 -3.91
C GLY A 184 -1.94 2.23 -5.05
N ARG A 185 -0.67 2.66 -5.06
CA ARG A 185 0.34 2.26 -6.06
C ARG A 185 1.24 1.17 -5.49
N TYR A 186 1.32 0.04 -6.16
CA TYR A 186 2.04 -1.14 -5.68
C TYR A 186 2.95 -1.70 -6.78
N VAL A 187 4.12 -2.20 -6.37
CA VAL A 187 5.01 -2.97 -7.25
C VAL A 187 5.15 -4.38 -6.69
N PHE A 188 5.10 -5.36 -7.58
CA PHE A 188 5.34 -6.77 -7.31
C PHE A 188 6.53 -7.26 -8.12
N ASP A 189 7.35 -8.14 -7.54
CA ASP A 189 8.50 -8.74 -8.21
C ASP A 189 8.10 -9.80 -9.24
N ARG A 190 9.09 -10.34 -9.97
CA ARG A 190 8.90 -11.42 -10.97
C ARG A 190 8.33 -12.73 -10.39
N LYS A 191 8.33 -12.89 -9.06
CA LYS A 191 7.71 -14.03 -8.36
C LYS A 191 6.30 -13.71 -7.89
N GLY A 192 5.78 -12.52 -8.17
CA GLY A 192 4.45 -12.08 -7.80
C GLY A 192 4.31 -11.66 -6.33
N HIS A 193 5.42 -11.41 -5.61
CA HIS A 193 5.35 -10.88 -4.25
C HIS A 193 5.30 -9.35 -4.26
N PRO A 194 4.49 -8.71 -3.40
CA PRO A 194 4.56 -7.27 -3.26
C PRO A 194 5.93 -6.86 -2.71
N ILE A 195 6.55 -5.85 -3.31
CA ILE A 195 7.88 -5.34 -2.91
C ILE A 195 7.89 -3.84 -2.58
N ALA A 196 6.89 -3.08 -3.03
CA ALA A 196 6.75 -1.68 -2.64
C ALA A 196 5.28 -1.21 -2.65
N ARG A 197 5.03 -0.15 -1.87
CA ARG A 197 3.82 0.69 -1.91
C ARG A 197 4.23 2.16 -1.96
N PHE A 198 3.58 2.94 -2.81
CA PHE A 198 3.80 4.38 -2.93
C PHE A 198 2.50 5.16 -2.69
N GLY A 199 2.53 6.17 -1.83
CA GLY A 199 1.43 7.15 -1.72
C GLY A 199 1.66 8.34 -2.67
N ASN A 200 0.65 9.17 -2.93
CA ASN A 200 0.63 10.20 -3.99
C ASN A 200 1.84 11.16 -4.09
N SER A 201 2.62 11.35 -3.02
CA SER A 201 3.81 12.21 -3.04
C SER A 201 5.05 11.57 -3.67
N ALA A 202 5.06 10.25 -3.89
CA ALA A 202 6.17 9.57 -4.54
C ALA A 202 6.29 9.99 -6.01
N SER A 203 7.52 10.26 -6.43
CA SER A 203 7.90 10.63 -7.77
C SER A 203 7.89 9.43 -8.73
N ASP A 204 7.71 9.69 -10.01
CA ASP A 204 7.84 8.67 -11.05
C ASP A 204 9.22 7.99 -11.02
N ALA A 205 10.28 8.75 -10.70
CA ALA A 205 11.64 8.24 -10.65
C ALA A 205 11.84 7.19 -9.54
N GLU A 206 11.19 7.37 -8.38
CA GLU A 206 11.23 6.37 -7.30
C GLU A 206 10.52 5.07 -7.70
N ILE A 207 9.40 5.19 -8.41
CA ILE A 207 8.64 4.04 -8.92
C ILE A 207 9.46 3.30 -9.98
N GLU A 208 10.03 4.03 -10.94
CA GLU A 208 10.89 3.46 -11.98
C GLU A 208 12.13 2.79 -11.39
N ALA A 209 12.83 3.42 -10.45
CA ALA A 209 14.01 2.82 -9.82
C ALA A 209 13.68 1.50 -9.10
N THR A 210 12.46 1.41 -8.53
CA THR A 210 11.98 0.18 -7.89
C THR A 210 11.65 -0.90 -8.92
N ILE A 211 11.05 -0.54 -10.05
CA ILE A 211 10.80 -1.47 -11.17
C ILE A 211 12.12 -1.93 -11.79
N ASP A 212 13.05 -1.01 -12.05
CA ASP A 212 14.38 -1.29 -12.60
C ASP A 212 15.17 -2.26 -11.70
N SER A 213 15.01 -2.15 -10.37
CA SER A 213 15.66 -3.07 -9.41
C SER A 213 15.00 -4.46 -9.34
N ALA A 214 13.78 -4.61 -9.86
CA ALA A 214 13.00 -5.84 -9.81
C ALA A 214 12.98 -6.61 -11.14
N LEU A 215 13.36 -5.93 -12.24
CA LEU A 215 13.55 -6.51 -13.57
C LEU A 215 14.84 -7.32 -13.61
#